data_AF-A0A7V5W5Z6-F1
#
_entry.id   AF-A0A7V5W5Z6-F1
#
_cell.length_a   1.000
_cell.length_b   1.000
_cell.length_c   1.000
_cell.angle_alpha   90.00
_cell.angle_beta   90.00
_cell.angle_gamma   90.00
#
_symmetry.space_group_name_H-M   'P 1'
#
loop_
_entity.id
_entity.type
_entity.pdbx_description
1 polymer ?
#
loop_
_entity_poly.entity_id
_entity_poly.type
_entity_poly.pdbx_seq_one_letter_code
_entity_poly.pdbx_strand_id
1 'polypeptide(L)'
;MNIKRWKKAALGVIALGLLVGPSAWSQSSQKATKPLSPNEDPRLIGKRDINRRQWNFYSLEREVQLGRQLAAEVDRYMQILDDPIISEYINRVGQNLVLHSDAKVPFTIKVIVSDEVNAFALPGGFFYVNTGLIAAADNEAELAGVMAHEIAHVAARHALENFTKAQLLNFLQIPLIIFTGGGYYGLGQLIMMGSDLGIYAAFF
;
A
#
# COMPACT_ATOMS: atom_id res chain seq x y z
N MET A 1 38.91 -49.98 34.64
CA MET A 1 38.63 -51.43 34.89
C MET A 1 37.16 -51.51 35.26
N ASN A 2 36.24 -52.22 34.60
CA ASN A 2 36.36 -53.41 33.76
C ASN A 2 35.13 -53.54 32.82
N ILE A 3 35.42 -53.69 31.53
CA ILE A 3 34.53 -54.11 30.44
C ILE A 3 34.55 -55.64 30.44
N LYS A 4 33.38 -56.29 30.28
CA LYS A 4 33.12 -57.73 30.01
C LYS A 4 32.36 -58.42 31.14
N ARG A 5 31.06 -58.61 30.91
CA ARG A 5 30.38 -59.91 31.12
C ARG A 5 29.08 -60.00 30.31
N TRP A 6 29.19 -59.63 29.03
CA TRP A 6 28.40 -60.26 27.99
C TRP A 6 29.08 -61.58 27.63
N LYS A 7 28.36 -62.69 27.77
CA LYS A 7 28.46 -63.97 27.04
C LYS A 7 27.91 -65.08 27.94
N LYS A 8 26.98 -65.85 27.37
CA LYS A 8 26.13 -66.90 27.98
C LYS A 8 24.87 -66.28 28.63
N ALA A 9 23.69 -66.29 28.03
CA ALA A 9 23.11 -67.25 27.11
C ALA A 9 22.36 -66.54 25.96
N ALA A 10 22.82 -66.81 24.75
CA ALA A 10 21.96 -66.78 23.58
C ALA A 10 21.05 -68.00 23.67
N LEU A 11 19.76 -67.82 23.40
CA LEU A 11 18.86 -68.73 22.68
C LEU A 11 17.42 -68.25 22.88
N GLY A 12 16.86 -67.63 21.84
CA GLY A 12 15.49 -67.15 21.82
C GLY A 12 15.20 -66.26 20.61
N VAL A 13 15.59 -66.71 19.41
CA VAL A 13 15.13 -66.11 18.15
C VAL A 13 13.75 -66.69 17.86
N ILE A 14 12.69 -65.89 17.99
CA ILE A 14 11.44 -66.07 17.23
C ILE A 14 10.89 -64.69 16.82
N ALA A 15 10.92 -64.48 15.51
CA ALA A 15 10.03 -63.68 14.65
C ALA A 15 9.81 -62.18 14.92
N LEU A 16 10.59 -61.41 14.17
CA LEU A 16 10.26 -60.16 13.49
C LEU A 16 8.77 -60.02 13.08
N GLY A 17 8.06 -59.09 13.72
CA GLY A 17 6.77 -58.57 13.28
C GLY A 17 6.88 -57.07 13.00
N LEU A 18 7.07 -56.71 11.73
CA LEU A 18 7.01 -55.34 11.22
C LEU A 18 5.61 -54.77 11.40
N LEU A 19 5.45 -53.80 12.30
CA LEU A 19 4.35 -52.84 12.31
C LEU A 19 4.94 -51.43 12.38
N VAL A 20 5.64 -51.04 11.31
CA VAL A 20 5.83 -49.63 10.98
C VAL A 20 4.48 -49.14 10.48
N GLY A 21 3.65 -48.65 11.39
CA GLY A 21 2.45 -47.91 11.02
C GLY A 21 2.89 -46.71 10.17
N PRO A 22 2.19 -46.40 9.06
CA PRO A 22 2.55 -45.25 8.25
C PRO A 22 2.50 -44.01 9.14
N SER A 23 3.63 -43.30 9.20
CA SER A 23 3.76 -41.98 9.79
C SER A 23 2.57 -41.14 9.36
N ALA A 24 1.73 -40.74 10.32
CA ALA A 24 0.69 -39.75 10.11
C ALA A 24 1.35 -38.39 9.85
N TRP A 25 1.90 -38.23 8.64
CA TRP A 25 2.08 -36.93 8.04
C TRP A 25 0.67 -36.33 7.96
N SER A 26 0.45 -35.27 8.73
CA SER A 26 -0.71 -34.41 8.60
C SER A 26 -0.83 -33.98 7.15
N GLN A 27 -1.68 -34.67 6.38
CA GLN A 27 -2.25 -34.12 5.16
C GLN A 27 -3.05 -32.91 5.62
N SER A 28 -2.44 -31.72 5.56
CA SER A 28 -3.20 -30.48 5.57
C SER A 28 -4.20 -30.62 4.43
N SER A 29 -5.45 -30.96 4.75
CA SER A 29 -6.51 -31.01 3.77
C SER A 29 -6.47 -29.64 3.09
N GLN A 30 -6.13 -29.60 1.80
CA GLN A 30 -6.19 -28.36 1.03
C GLN A 30 -7.65 -27.92 1.11
N LYS A 31 -7.92 -26.99 2.02
CA LYS A 31 -9.24 -26.39 2.18
C LYS A 31 -9.56 -25.81 0.82
N ALA A 32 -10.59 -26.36 0.15
CA ALA A 32 -10.97 -25.94 -1.18
C ALA A 32 -11.01 -24.40 -1.22
N THR A 33 -10.13 -23.81 -2.02
CA THR A 33 -10.00 -22.36 -2.10
C THR A 33 -11.33 -21.83 -2.61
N LYS A 34 -12.01 -21.03 -1.77
CA LYS A 34 -13.23 -20.33 -2.18
C LYS A 34 -12.91 -19.56 -3.47
N PRO A 35 -13.78 -19.59 -4.50
CA PRO A 35 -13.52 -18.80 -5.70
C PRO A 35 -13.35 -17.33 -5.32
N LEU A 36 -12.33 -16.69 -5.89
CA LEU A 36 -12.04 -15.27 -5.68
C LEU A 36 -13.27 -14.44 -6.05
N SER A 37 -13.57 -13.42 -5.27
CA SER A 37 -14.61 -12.46 -5.66
C SER A 37 -14.16 -11.66 -6.89
N PRO A 38 -15.08 -11.01 -7.63
CA PRO A 38 -14.71 -10.21 -8.79
C PRO A 38 -13.67 -9.11 -8.50
N ASN A 39 -13.63 -8.59 -7.28
CA ASN A 39 -12.66 -7.57 -6.87
C ASN A 39 -11.31 -8.18 -6.41
N GLU A 40 -11.24 -9.49 -6.19
CA GLU A 40 -10.01 -10.21 -5.80
C GLU A 40 -9.38 -10.95 -6.98
N ASP A 41 -10.09 -11.11 -8.10
CA ASP A 41 -9.60 -11.83 -9.29
C ASP A 41 -8.62 -10.96 -10.11
N PRO A 42 -7.33 -11.34 -10.22
CA PRO A 42 -6.33 -10.58 -10.99
C PRO A 42 -6.66 -10.48 -12.48
N ARG A 43 -7.45 -11.41 -13.04
CA ARG A 43 -7.85 -11.39 -14.44
C ARG A 43 -8.80 -10.24 -14.76
N LEU A 44 -9.36 -9.61 -13.73
CA LEU A 44 -10.30 -8.50 -13.85
C LEU A 44 -9.64 -7.14 -13.58
N ILE A 45 -8.32 -7.06 -13.40
CA ILE A 45 -7.59 -5.79 -13.29
C ILE A 45 -8.02 -4.82 -14.40
N GLY A 46 -8.26 -3.57 -14.02
CA GLY A 46 -8.80 -2.50 -14.86
C GLY A 46 -10.33 -2.52 -14.97
N LYS A 47 -11.00 -3.63 -14.65
CA LYS A 47 -12.47 -3.77 -14.67
C LYS A 47 -13.09 -3.93 -13.29
N ARG A 48 -12.28 -4.04 -12.23
CA ARG A 48 -12.76 -4.19 -10.85
C ARG A 48 -13.42 -2.90 -10.37
N ASP A 49 -14.41 -3.04 -9.51
CA ASP A 49 -15.08 -1.91 -8.84
C ASP A 49 -14.57 -1.81 -7.40
N ILE A 50 -13.31 -1.37 -7.28
CA ILE A 50 -12.60 -1.29 -6.00
C ILE A 50 -13.05 -0.11 -5.13
N ASN A 51 -13.68 0.90 -5.72
CA ASN A 51 -14.07 2.15 -5.03
C ASN A 51 -15.56 2.17 -4.61
N ARG A 52 -16.38 1.16 -4.96
CA ARG A 52 -17.84 1.12 -4.72
C ARG A 52 -18.29 1.48 -3.31
N ARG A 53 -17.52 1.07 -2.30
CA ARG A 53 -17.88 1.21 -0.88
C ARG A 53 -17.23 2.42 -0.21
N GLN A 54 -16.45 3.20 -0.95
CA GLN A 54 -15.75 4.34 -0.41
C GLN A 54 -16.68 5.55 -0.34
N TRP A 55 -16.68 6.18 0.83
CA TRP A 55 -17.39 7.43 1.07
C TRP A 55 -16.50 8.57 0.58
N ASN A 56 -16.56 8.85 -0.72
CA ASN A 56 -15.76 9.87 -1.37
C ASN A 56 -16.67 10.78 -2.20
N PHE A 57 -16.78 12.05 -1.79
CA PHE A 57 -17.64 13.04 -2.44
C PHE A 57 -16.94 13.83 -3.56
N TYR A 58 -15.67 13.55 -3.85
CA TYR A 58 -14.92 14.23 -4.88
C TYR A 58 -15.11 13.57 -6.25
N SER A 59 -15.45 14.36 -7.25
CA SER A 59 -15.38 13.93 -8.65
C SER A 59 -13.92 13.66 -9.08
N LEU A 60 -13.74 12.88 -10.14
CA LEU A 60 -12.42 12.61 -10.70
C LEU A 60 -11.71 13.89 -11.17
N GLU A 61 -12.46 14.81 -11.77
CA GLU A 61 -11.93 16.10 -12.23
C GLU A 61 -11.43 16.94 -11.05
N ARG A 62 -12.20 16.99 -9.96
CA ARG A 62 -11.83 17.72 -8.75
C ARG A 62 -10.61 17.11 -8.06
N GLU A 63 -10.49 15.79 -8.09
CA GLU A 63 -9.31 15.06 -7.62
C GLU A 63 -8.06 15.47 -8.39
N VAL A 64 -8.11 15.45 -9.72
CA VAL A 64 -6.98 15.84 -10.58
C VAL A 64 -6.61 17.30 -10.38
N GLN A 65 -7.60 18.18 -10.21
CA GLN A 65 -7.35 19.60 -9.94
C GLN A 65 -6.65 19.81 -8.59
N LEU A 66 -7.11 19.14 -7.53
CA LEU A 66 -6.47 19.18 -6.22
C LEU A 66 -5.04 18.65 -6.29
N GLY A 67 -4.86 17.50 -6.93
CA GLY A 67 -3.55 16.90 -7.18
C GLY A 67 -2.58 17.84 -7.86
N ARG A 68 -3.03 18.56 -8.89
CA ARG A 68 -2.22 19.53 -9.64
C ARG A 68 -1.76 20.70 -8.77
N GLN A 69 -2.61 21.19 -7.88
CA GLN A 69 -2.26 22.26 -6.95
C GLN A 69 -1.19 21.81 -5.96
N LEU A 70 -1.37 20.62 -5.37
CA LEU A 70 -0.40 20.03 -4.45
C LEU A 70 0.93 19.72 -5.15
N ALA A 71 0.89 19.16 -6.36
CA ALA A 71 2.07 18.89 -7.16
C ALA A 71 2.86 20.17 -7.47
N ALA A 72 2.18 21.27 -7.80
CA ALA A 72 2.83 22.56 -8.01
C ALA A 72 3.51 23.10 -6.74
N GLU A 73 3.00 22.77 -5.56
CA GLU A 73 3.65 23.10 -4.29
C GLU A 73 4.88 22.23 -4.04
N VAL A 74 4.78 20.91 -4.22
CA VAL A 74 5.92 19.98 -4.13
C VAL A 74 7.03 20.39 -5.09
N ASP A 75 6.72 20.67 -6.36
CA ASP A 75 7.69 21.07 -7.38
C ASP A 75 8.41 22.39 -7.03
N ARG A 76 7.85 23.24 -6.16
CA ARG A 76 8.48 24.50 -5.72
C ARG A 76 9.48 24.29 -4.59
N TYR A 77 9.26 23.30 -3.74
CA TYR A 77 10.07 23.07 -2.54
C TYR A 77 11.09 21.93 -2.71
N MET A 78 10.80 20.97 -3.59
CA MET A 78 11.63 19.80 -3.80
C MET A 78 12.53 19.97 -5.03
N GLN A 79 13.76 19.46 -4.92
CA GLN A 79 14.68 19.42 -6.05
C GLN A 79 14.35 18.22 -6.94
N ILE A 80 13.82 18.48 -8.13
CA ILE A 80 13.59 17.45 -9.14
C ILE A 80 14.92 17.04 -9.76
N LEU A 81 15.13 15.73 -9.93
CA LEU A 81 16.32 15.19 -10.56
C LEU A 81 16.33 15.54 -12.06
N ASP A 82 17.39 16.20 -12.52
CA ASP A 82 17.61 16.56 -13.92
C ASP A 82 18.51 15.51 -14.62
N ASP A 83 18.09 14.24 -14.56
CA ASP A 83 18.74 13.14 -15.29
C ASP A 83 17.69 12.43 -16.15
N PRO A 84 17.77 12.54 -17.49
CA PRO A 84 16.78 11.95 -18.38
C PRO A 84 16.86 10.42 -18.43
N ILE A 85 18.00 9.81 -18.13
CA ILE A 85 18.17 8.35 -18.15
C ILE A 85 17.45 7.75 -16.95
N ILE A 86 17.71 8.29 -15.76
CA ILE A 86 17.06 7.83 -14.52
C ILE A 86 15.55 8.12 -14.59
N SER A 87 15.18 9.33 -15.01
CA SER A 87 13.77 9.72 -15.12
C SER A 87 13.00 8.84 -16.11
N GLU A 88 13.57 8.52 -17.26
CA GLU A 88 12.95 7.63 -18.23
C GLU A 88 12.82 6.20 -17.69
N TYR A 89 13.86 5.67 -17.03
CA TYR A 89 13.83 4.33 -16.44
C TYR A 89 12.71 4.20 -15.39
N ILE A 90 12.65 5.13 -14.43
CA ILE A 90 11.63 5.13 -13.36
C ILE A 90 10.24 5.33 -13.97
N ASN A 91 10.10 6.23 -14.93
CA ASN A 91 8.83 6.41 -15.62
C ASN A 91 8.42 5.12 -16.34
N ARG A 92 9.31 4.42 -17.05
CA ARG A 92 8.98 3.16 -17.73
C ARG A 92 8.48 2.09 -16.76
N VAL A 93 9.17 1.90 -15.63
CA VAL A 93 8.75 0.96 -14.58
C VAL A 93 7.36 1.34 -14.07
N GLY A 94 7.17 2.60 -13.68
CA GLY A 94 5.90 3.07 -13.14
C GLY A 94 4.74 3.01 -14.13
N GLN A 95 4.95 3.40 -15.40
CA GLN A 95 3.92 3.31 -16.43
C GLN A 95 3.53 1.85 -16.71
N ASN A 96 4.50 0.91 -16.69
CA ASN A 96 4.19 -0.51 -16.83
C ASN A 96 3.32 -1.01 -15.66
N LEU A 97 3.59 -0.58 -14.42
CA LEU A 97 2.76 -0.89 -13.27
C LEU A 97 1.34 -0.29 -13.40
N VAL A 98 1.24 0.96 -13.80
CA VAL A 98 -0.06 1.65 -13.99
C VAL A 98 -0.92 0.93 -15.03
N LEU A 99 -0.34 0.51 -16.15
CA LEU A 99 -1.03 -0.25 -17.20
C LEU A 99 -1.64 -1.57 -16.69
N HIS A 100 -1.04 -2.17 -15.65
CA HIS A 100 -1.49 -3.40 -15.02
C HIS A 100 -2.16 -3.15 -13.65
N SER A 101 -2.79 -1.99 -13.48
CA SER A 101 -3.50 -1.60 -12.25
C SER A 101 -4.97 -1.25 -12.52
N ASP A 102 -5.73 -0.97 -11.46
CA ASP A 102 -7.10 -0.42 -11.56
C ASP A 102 -7.15 1.11 -11.64
N ALA A 103 -5.99 1.77 -11.75
CA ALA A 103 -5.93 3.22 -11.83
C ALA A 103 -6.82 3.78 -12.96
N LYS A 104 -7.51 4.89 -12.66
CA LYS A 104 -8.43 5.58 -13.59
C LYS A 104 -7.93 6.96 -14.02
N VAL A 105 -6.76 7.36 -13.53
CA VAL A 105 -6.11 8.65 -13.81
C VAL A 105 -4.76 8.40 -14.50
N PRO A 106 -4.31 9.30 -15.38
CA PRO A 106 -2.96 9.24 -15.91
C PRO A 106 -1.95 9.54 -14.80
N PHE A 107 -0.79 8.89 -14.85
CA PHE A 107 0.28 9.12 -13.89
C PHE A 107 1.37 10.02 -14.47
N THR A 108 1.74 11.06 -13.72
CA THR A 108 2.91 11.90 -13.96
C THR A 108 3.96 11.55 -12.92
N ILE A 109 5.03 10.88 -13.34
CA ILE A 109 6.07 10.35 -12.45
C ILE A 109 7.29 11.26 -12.51
N LYS A 110 7.80 11.67 -11.35
CA LYS A 110 9.00 12.49 -11.22
C LYS A 110 9.93 11.89 -10.17
N VAL A 111 11.22 12.14 -10.33
CA VAL A 111 12.24 11.74 -9.36
C VAL A 111 12.70 12.96 -8.57
N ILE A 112 12.74 12.86 -7.26
CA ILE A 112 13.21 13.91 -6.34
C ILE A 112 14.59 13.53 -5.81
N VAL A 113 15.49 14.50 -5.76
CA VAL A 113 16.79 14.37 -5.09
C VAL A 113 16.58 14.44 -3.58
N SER A 114 16.66 13.29 -2.92
CA SER A 114 16.57 13.14 -1.47
C SER A 114 17.21 11.82 -1.05
N ASP A 115 17.91 11.81 0.08
CA ASP A 115 18.53 10.60 0.64
C ASP A 115 17.52 9.73 1.40
N GLU A 116 16.28 10.20 1.58
CA GLU A 116 15.22 9.44 2.21
C GLU A 116 14.75 8.27 1.33
N VAL A 117 14.60 7.10 1.94
CA VAL A 117 14.00 5.91 1.30
C VAL A 117 12.48 6.07 1.29
N ASN A 118 11.98 6.80 0.31
CA ASN A 118 10.56 7.14 0.22
C ASN A 118 10.07 7.28 -1.24
N ALA A 119 8.79 7.07 -1.44
CA ALA A 119 8.04 7.43 -2.62
C ALA A 119 6.60 7.74 -2.21
N PHE A 120 5.95 8.67 -2.89
CA PHE A 120 4.60 9.07 -2.52
C PHE A 120 3.81 9.53 -3.73
N ALA A 121 2.51 9.23 -3.72
CA ALA A 121 1.59 9.67 -4.75
C ALA A 121 0.52 10.63 -4.21
N LEU A 122 0.26 11.68 -4.97
CA LEU A 122 -0.80 12.64 -4.72
C LEU A 122 -2.07 12.25 -5.48
N PRO A 123 -3.24 12.77 -5.06
CA PRO A 123 -4.47 12.65 -5.82
C PRO A 123 -4.30 12.95 -7.31
N GLY A 124 -5.02 12.24 -8.18
CA GLY A 124 -4.95 12.52 -9.61
C GLY A 124 -3.68 12.05 -10.33
N GLY A 125 -2.85 11.23 -9.68
CA GLY A 125 -1.76 10.50 -10.34
C GLY A 125 -0.41 11.25 -10.40
N PHE A 126 -0.18 12.26 -9.58
CA PHE A 126 1.14 12.89 -9.49
C PHE A 126 2.00 12.06 -8.52
N PHE A 127 3.05 11.44 -9.03
CA PHE A 127 3.81 10.43 -8.32
C PHE A 127 5.28 10.79 -8.24
N TYR A 128 5.85 10.76 -7.04
CA TYR A 128 7.21 11.16 -6.76
C TYR A 128 8.01 10.01 -6.14
N VAL A 129 9.23 9.80 -6.64
CA VAL A 129 10.15 8.76 -6.19
C VAL A 129 11.45 9.41 -5.73
N ASN A 130 11.91 9.15 -4.52
CA ASN A 130 13.17 9.72 -4.04
C ASN A 130 14.38 8.92 -4.55
N THR A 131 15.49 9.60 -4.80
CA THR A 131 16.77 8.96 -5.13
C THR A 131 17.24 7.98 -4.06
N GLY A 132 16.95 8.25 -2.79
CA GLY A 132 17.26 7.36 -1.66
C GLY A 132 16.57 6.01 -1.78
N LEU A 133 15.31 5.97 -2.25
CA LEU A 133 14.62 4.70 -2.54
C LEU A 133 15.29 3.94 -3.68
N ILE A 134 15.65 4.64 -4.75
CA ILE A 134 16.33 4.04 -5.91
C ILE A 134 17.67 3.43 -5.49
N ALA A 135 18.43 4.14 -4.65
CA ALA A 135 19.73 3.69 -4.17
C ALA A 135 19.65 2.55 -3.14
N ALA A 136 18.55 2.47 -2.38
CA ALA A 136 18.36 1.47 -1.34
C ALA A 136 17.79 0.13 -1.85
N ALA A 137 17.13 0.12 -3.01
CA ALA A 137 16.57 -1.10 -3.58
C ALA A 137 17.68 -2.00 -4.15
N ASP A 138 17.73 -3.27 -3.75
CA ASP A 138 18.74 -4.21 -4.25
C ASP A 138 18.46 -4.64 -5.70
N ASN A 139 17.21 -4.51 -6.14
CA ASN A 139 16.76 -4.89 -7.47
C ASN A 139 15.48 -4.13 -7.89
N GLU A 140 15.16 -4.18 -9.19
CA GLU A 140 13.97 -3.51 -9.77
C GLU A 140 12.66 -3.99 -9.13
N ALA A 141 12.57 -5.25 -8.69
CA ALA A 141 11.32 -5.78 -8.14
C ALA A 141 10.96 -5.17 -6.78
N GLU A 142 11.95 -4.86 -5.95
CA GLU A 142 11.75 -4.14 -4.69
C GLU A 142 11.27 -2.72 -4.92
N LEU A 143 11.92 -1.99 -5.83
CA LEU A 143 11.49 -0.66 -6.26
C LEU A 143 10.05 -0.70 -6.82
N ALA A 144 9.78 -1.65 -7.71
CA ALA A 144 8.46 -1.83 -8.31
C ALA A 144 7.39 -2.20 -7.26
N GLY A 145 7.76 -2.92 -6.20
CA GLY A 145 6.87 -3.24 -5.09
C GLY A 145 6.39 -1.99 -4.35
N VAL A 146 7.33 -1.09 -4.01
CA VAL A 146 6.99 0.21 -3.39
C VAL A 146 6.17 1.07 -4.35
N MET A 147 6.56 1.14 -5.62
CA MET A 147 5.80 1.91 -6.61
C MET A 147 4.38 1.38 -6.84
N ALA A 148 4.21 0.05 -6.84
CA ALA A 148 2.90 -0.58 -6.97
C ALA A 148 2.01 -0.31 -5.75
N HIS A 149 2.60 -0.23 -4.55
CA HIS A 149 1.89 0.16 -3.33
C HIS A 149 1.30 1.56 -3.46
N GLU A 150 2.11 2.54 -3.88
CA GLU A 150 1.67 3.92 -4.08
C GLU A 150 0.62 4.05 -5.20
N ILE A 151 0.79 3.33 -6.31
CA ILE A 151 -0.20 3.30 -7.39
C ILE A 151 -1.54 2.73 -6.88
N ALA A 152 -1.51 1.71 -6.03
CA ALA A 152 -2.71 1.13 -5.45
C ALA A 152 -3.46 2.12 -4.54
N HIS A 153 -2.75 2.96 -3.78
CA HIS A 153 -3.36 4.03 -2.98
C HIS A 153 -4.13 5.04 -3.83
N VAL A 154 -3.57 5.44 -4.98
CA VAL A 154 -4.25 6.34 -5.92
C VAL A 154 -5.41 5.64 -6.62
N ALA A 155 -5.23 4.41 -7.09
CA ALA A 155 -6.30 3.64 -7.74
C ALA A 155 -7.51 3.45 -6.80
N ALA A 156 -7.21 3.20 -5.52
CA ALA A 156 -8.18 3.11 -4.45
C ALA A 156 -8.57 4.47 -3.84
N ARG A 157 -8.10 5.60 -4.37
CA ARG A 157 -8.46 6.97 -3.91
C ARG A 157 -8.38 7.17 -2.39
N HIS A 158 -7.45 6.51 -1.69
CA HIS A 158 -7.38 6.49 -0.22
C HIS A 158 -7.21 7.89 0.38
N ALA A 159 -6.37 8.75 -0.23
CA ALA A 159 -6.19 10.13 0.21
C ALA A 159 -7.53 10.89 0.26
N LEU A 160 -8.42 10.69 -0.72
CA LEU A 160 -9.73 11.35 -0.76
C LEU A 160 -10.72 10.77 0.22
N GLU A 161 -10.65 9.47 0.47
CA GLU A 161 -11.41 8.84 1.54
C GLU A 161 -11.00 9.42 2.90
N ASN A 162 -9.70 9.60 3.15
CA ASN A 162 -9.16 10.22 4.36
C ASN A 162 -9.58 11.69 4.47
N PHE A 163 -9.47 12.48 3.38
CA PHE A 163 -9.99 13.86 3.34
C PHE A 163 -11.49 13.93 3.66
N THR A 164 -12.28 13.04 3.07
CA THR A 164 -13.73 13.00 3.28
C THR A 164 -14.08 12.65 4.73
N LYS A 165 -13.38 11.67 5.32
CA LYS A 165 -13.51 11.32 6.74
C LYS A 165 -13.14 12.49 7.65
N ALA A 166 -12.01 13.16 7.39
CA ALA A 166 -11.57 14.32 8.16
C ALA A 166 -12.58 15.47 8.07
N GLN A 167 -13.07 15.80 6.87
CA GLN A 167 -14.12 16.80 6.69
C GLN A 167 -15.41 16.42 7.41
N LEU A 168 -15.86 15.17 7.31
CA LEU A 168 -17.07 14.71 8.00
C LEU A 168 -16.92 14.82 9.52
N LEU A 169 -15.77 14.45 10.08
CA LEU A 169 -15.49 14.62 11.50
C LEU A 169 -15.47 16.10 11.91
N ASN A 170 -14.95 16.99 11.06
CA ASN A 170 -15.02 18.44 11.28
C ASN A 170 -16.48 18.94 11.24
N PHE A 171 -17.29 18.50 10.27
CA PHE A 171 -18.71 18.86 10.17
C PHE A 171 -19.55 18.33 11.34
N LEU A 172 -19.29 17.11 11.83
CA LEU A 172 -19.97 16.53 13.00
C LEU A 172 -19.65 17.28 14.29
N GLN A 173 -18.50 17.95 14.36
CA GLN A 173 -18.15 18.81 15.49
C GLN A 173 -18.84 20.17 15.44
N ILE A 174 -19.35 20.63 14.29
CA ILE A 174 -20.02 21.94 14.18
C ILE A 174 -21.27 22.02 15.07
N PRO A 175 -22.22 21.05 15.04
CA PRO A 175 -23.31 21.02 16.01
C PRO A 175 -22.80 20.95 17.45
N LEU A 176 -21.78 20.12 17.73
CA LEU A 176 -21.25 19.95 19.07
C LEU A 176 -20.70 21.27 19.63
N ILE A 177 -19.93 22.03 18.86
CA ILE A 177 -19.35 23.32 19.23
C ILE A 177 -20.43 24.41 19.40
N ILE A 178 -21.46 24.38 18.55
CA ILE A 178 -22.63 25.28 18.68
C ILE A 178 -23.39 24.97 19.98
N PHE A 179 -23.58 23.69 20.31
CA PHE A 179 -24.29 23.27 21.53
C PHE A 179 -23.45 23.41 22.82
N THR A 180 -22.11 23.34 22.75
CA THR A 180 -21.22 23.49 23.91
C THR A 180 -20.73 24.94 24.12
N GLY A 181 -21.21 25.90 23.33
CA GLY A 181 -20.93 27.34 23.52
C GLY A 181 -19.63 27.88 22.93
N GLY A 182 -18.97 27.16 22.00
CA GLY A 182 -17.67 27.53 21.44
C GLY A 182 -17.65 28.63 20.36
N GLY A 183 -18.82 29.10 19.90
CA GLY A 183 -18.97 30.26 19.02
C GLY A 183 -18.20 30.21 17.68
N TYR A 184 -18.23 31.34 16.94
CA TYR A 184 -17.57 31.49 15.63
C TYR A 184 -16.04 31.36 15.67
N TYR A 185 -15.42 31.62 16.83
CA TYR A 185 -13.96 31.54 17.02
C TYR A 185 -13.44 30.09 16.93
N GLY A 186 -14.21 29.10 17.40
CA GLY A 186 -13.86 27.68 17.26
C GLY A 186 -13.97 27.17 15.81
N LEU A 187 -14.96 27.67 15.07
CA LEU A 187 -15.19 27.32 13.65
C LEU A 187 -14.05 27.82 12.74
N GLY A 188 -13.53 29.03 12.98
CA GLY A 188 -12.43 29.60 12.19
C GLY A 188 -11.12 28.81 12.30
N GLN A 189 -10.78 28.31 13.50
CA GLN A 189 -9.57 27.49 13.70
C GLN A 189 -9.68 26.09 13.08
N LEU A 190 -10.86 25.47 13.11
CA LEU A 190 -11.09 24.14 12.53
C LEU A 190 -10.95 24.12 11.01
N ILE A 191 -11.42 25.17 10.33
CA ILE A 191 -11.29 25.28 8.86
C ILE A 191 -9.81 25.37 8.46
N MET A 192 -8.99 26.11 9.21
CA MET A 192 -7.55 26.25 8.95
C MET A 192 -6.75 25.00 9.36
N MET A 193 -7.12 24.29 10.43
CA MET A 193 -6.48 23.02 10.77
C MET A 193 -6.82 21.90 9.78
N GLY A 194 -8.02 21.94 9.18
CA GLY A 194 -8.45 20.98 8.17
C GLY A 194 -7.68 21.06 6.85
N SER A 195 -7.16 22.24 6.48
CA SER A 195 -6.29 22.40 5.30
C SER A 195 -4.89 21.83 5.51
N ASP A 196 -4.31 22.03 6.71
CA ASP A 196 -2.94 21.58 7.01
C ASP A 196 -2.88 20.08 7.32
N LEU A 197 -3.84 19.53 8.07
CA LEU A 197 -3.93 18.09 8.35
C LEU A 197 -4.24 17.27 7.11
N GLY A 198 -4.88 17.89 6.13
CA GLY A 198 -5.20 17.25 4.88
C GLY A 198 -3.97 16.80 4.09
N ILE A 199 -2.90 17.59 4.09
CA ILE A 199 -1.65 17.25 3.42
C ILE A 199 -1.02 16.02 4.10
N TYR A 200 -1.01 15.94 5.43
CA TYR A 200 -0.44 14.80 6.15
C TYR A 200 -1.29 13.53 6.11
N ALA A 201 -2.62 13.66 6.06
CA ALA A 201 -3.54 12.50 5.98
C ALA A 201 -3.57 11.83 4.59
N ALA A 202 -2.93 12.44 3.58
CA ALA A 202 -2.79 11.88 2.24
C ALA A 202 -1.66 10.84 2.12
N PHE A 203 -0.77 10.75 3.12
CA PHE A 203 0.48 9.99 3.03
C PHE A 203 0.52 8.67 3.83
N PHE A 204 -0.62 8.19 4.37
CA PHE A 204 -0.74 6.88 5.03
C PHE A 204 -2.13 6.26 4.83
#